data_AF-A0A9P0ENI0-F1
#
_entry.id   AF-A0A9P0ENI0-F1
#
_cell.length_a   1.000
_cell.length_b   1.000
_cell.length_c   1.000
_cell.angle_alpha   90.00
_cell.angle_beta   90.00
_cell.angle_gamma   90.00
#
_symmetry.space_group_name_H-M   'P 1'
#
loop_
_entity.id
_entity.type
_entity.pdbx_description
1 polymer ?
#
loop_
_entity_poly.entity_id
_entity_poly.type
_entity_poly.pdbx_seq_one_letter_code
_entity_poly.pdbx_strand_id
1 'polypeptide(L)'
;MASTCANHSSAGESCLKPAPFSCKNCRLVSYCGSECQREHWAIHKKDCKCDVMSKTWKPAWTVENRTPDFVQEVIKSFEFGGSKYLWGNVPAIDVLRLDKNEGVSYDKELNVLFAASGDLRNVIATITSLPDSFDKGLSAVLNDKEFDVVARNAIMLLLCLTINDPEEAASAITHIWYSSSIWESHMNLLQENIRPLIAKVCAETEGNSQDALLVTWKFGPSSLQLALSNDDWKRLLNFLKVPAGLTVDRANEIRTAVTLAKECRDFRDRKYATMPCAHRLAEERFRQDGLMVPFAGSRKPYTVPNPTMFQNPNEWPMPYVADPLHGWDMHEISAKSSSPATSDRYGILQAHVQTLLQLFHSRLRTHSCSFQLFNLNATELPDYLKEASFSRIEMANISDVGYLGCAMSLFTLSPLLQRPSDNPHATLLMLFMNAAREKLTTQDELAENTRLVPVLALAGFVRPPRPGSEPYGPDFMLFIRAAGFYMDFETCFDRYIKDQHFDLVGSVCGMEMKKTHTIVEKWPWSPKLRPGQPGSRQEFDSLVQSAYAGHERYVEWKSVGRSMIESMSVGG
;
A
#
# COMPACT_ATOMS: atom_id res chain seq x y z
N MET A 1 -16.53 3.54 13.34
CA MET A 1 -16.67 3.35 14.79
C MET A 1 -16.30 4.65 15.51
N ALA A 2 -16.98 5.00 16.61
CA ALA A 2 -16.60 6.15 17.44
C ALA A 2 -15.27 5.85 18.18
N SER A 3 -14.35 6.81 18.27
CA SER A 3 -13.10 6.62 19.00
C SER A 3 -13.37 6.31 20.47
N THR A 4 -12.63 5.37 21.05
CA THR A 4 -12.69 5.03 22.48
C THR A 4 -11.87 6.02 23.31
N CYS A 5 -12.21 6.15 24.59
CA CYS A 5 -11.53 7.08 25.49
C CYS A 5 -10.10 6.64 25.75
N ALA A 6 -9.16 7.58 25.61
CA ALA A 6 -7.73 7.34 25.79
C ALA A 6 -7.33 7.00 27.23
N ASN A 7 -8.21 7.22 28.21
CA ASN A 7 -7.94 6.88 29.60
C ASN A 7 -8.15 5.37 29.84
N HIS A 8 -7.14 4.60 29.47
CA HIS A 8 -7.01 3.20 29.85
C HIS A 8 -6.29 3.16 31.19
N SER A 9 -7.00 3.04 32.31
CA SER A 9 -6.36 3.10 33.63
C SER A 9 -5.27 2.03 33.74
N SER A 10 -4.16 2.37 34.39
CA SER A 10 -3.12 1.40 34.73
C SER A 10 -3.56 0.41 35.82
N ALA A 11 -4.71 0.66 36.47
CA ALA A 11 -5.13 0.06 37.73
C ALA A 11 -6.47 -0.71 37.74
N GLY A 12 -7.17 -0.89 36.60
CA GLY A 12 -8.19 -1.95 36.55
C GLY A 12 -9.37 -1.80 35.60
N GLU A 13 -9.73 -0.59 35.17
CA GLU A 13 -10.83 -0.42 34.20
C GLU A 13 -10.43 0.57 33.11
N SER A 14 -10.41 0.10 31.86
CA SER A 14 -10.28 0.97 30.70
C SER A 14 -11.60 1.68 30.46
N CYS A 15 -11.58 3.00 30.30
CA CYS A 15 -12.80 3.71 29.92
C CYS A 15 -13.17 3.35 28.47
N LEU A 16 -14.18 2.51 28.28
CA LEU A 16 -14.68 2.12 26.95
C LEU A 16 -15.73 3.08 26.38
N LYS A 17 -15.99 4.20 27.07
CA LYS A 17 -16.99 5.19 26.64
C LYS A 17 -16.56 5.86 25.32
N PRO A 18 -17.52 6.22 24.45
CA PRO A 18 -17.26 7.06 23.29
C PRO A 18 -16.56 8.35 23.68
N ALA A 19 -15.59 8.78 22.88
CA ALA A 19 -14.69 9.87 23.19
C ALA A 19 -14.83 11.04 22.21
N PRO A 20 -15.84 11.92 22.37
CA PRO A 20 -16.09 13.02 21.45
C PRO A 20 -15.06 14.17 21.57
N PHE A 21 -14.27 14.21 22.65
CA PHE A 21 -13.40 15.35 22.95
C PHE A 21 -11.93 15.06 22.67
N SER A 22 -11.41 15.58 21.55
CA SER A 22 -9.99 15.47 21.21
C SER A 22 -9.09 16.35 22.10
N CYS A 23 -7.84 15.92 22.31
CA CYS A 23 -6.81 16.78 22.87
C CYS A 23 -6.55 17.97 21.95
N LYS A 24 -6.83 19.20 22.41
CA LYS A 24 -6.72 20.43 21.60
C LYS A 24 -5.32 20.71 21.06
N ASN A 25 -4.27 20.18 21.71
CA ASN A 25 -2.89 20.43 21.31
C ASN A 25 -2.42 19.50 20.19
N CYS A 26 -2.56 18.18 20.37
CA CYS A 26 -2.03 17.20 19.42
C CYS A 26 -3.08 16.56 18.51
N ARG A 27 -4.36 16.52 18.92
CA ARG A 27 -5.45 15.80 18.22
C ARG A 27 -5.15 14.32 17.92
N LEU A 28 -4.23 13.71 18.66
CA LEU A 28 -3.88 12.29 18.56
C LEU A 28 -4.72 11.40 19.49
N VAL A 29 -5.31 11.98 20.53
CA VAL A 29 -6.08 11.24 21.54
C VAL A 29 -7.40 11.93 21.80
N SER A 30 -8.40 11.15 22.18
CA SER A 30 -9.75 11.64 22.52
C SER A 30 -10.20 11.13 23.88
N TYR A 31 -11.09 11.87 24.53
CA TYR A 31 -11.62 11.58 25.86
C TYR A 31 -13.15 11.61 25.86
N CYS A 32 -13.76 10.82 26.73
CA CYS A 32 -15.21 10.87 27.00
C CYS A 32 -15.61 12.14 27.78
N GLY A 33 -14.66 12.77 28.47
CA GLY A 33 -14.87 13.99 29.24
C GLY A 33 -13.58 14.50 29.91
N SER A 34 -13.67 15.65 30.55
CA SER A 34 -12.53 16.34 31.19
C SER A 34 -11.91 15.57 32.35
N GLU A 35 -12.69 14.74 33.04
CA GLU A 35 -12.21 13.90 34.14
C GLU A 35 -11.16 12.88 33.65
N CYS A 36 -11.52 12.05 32.68
CA CYS A 36 -10.59 11.11 32.04
C CYS A 36 -9.38 11.81 31.42
N GLN A 37 -9.55 13.02 30.88
CA GLN A 37 -8.42 13.80 30.39
C GLN A 37 -7.45 14.17 31.52
N ARG A 38 -7.95 14.65 32.67
CA ARG A 38 -7.11 15.04 33.82
C ARG A 38 -6.35 13.83 34.39
N GLU A 39 -7.01 12.68 34.51
CA GLU A 39 -6.38 11.45 34.99
C GLU A 39 -5.27 10.96 34.05
N HIS A 40 -5.55 10.91 32.74
CA HIS A 40 -4.56 10.46 31.76
C HIS A 40 -3.43 11.49 31.53
N TRP A 41 -3.61 12.76 31.92
CA TRP A 41 -2.70 13.85 31.56
C TRP A 41 -1.26 13.62 32.01
N ALA A 42 -1.03 13.01 33.18
CA ALA A 42 0.32 12.74 33.69
C ALA A 42 1.15 11.85 32.74
N ILE A 43 0.48 10.95 32.02
CA ILE A 43 1.07 10.07 31.02
C ILE A 43 1.12 10.82 29.68
N HIS A 44 -0.02 11.29 29.19
CA HIS A 44 -0.15 11.91 27.87
C HIS A 44 0.70 13.16 27.68
N LYS A 45 0.95 13.95 28.74
CA LYS A 45 1.76 15.18 28.67
C LYS A 45 3.18 14.91 28.14
N LYS A 46 3.74 13.71 28.39
CA LYS A 46 5.07 13.33 27.91
C LYS A 46 5.13 13.30 26.38
N ASP A 47 4.11 12.70 25.76
CA ASP A 47 3.98 12.68 24.30
C ASP A 47 3.54 14.04 23.77
N CYS A 48 2.52 14.65 24.39
CA CYS A 48 1.89 15.87 23.92
C CYS A 48 2.83 17.09 23.92
N LYS A 49 3.88 17.07 24.76
CA LYS A 49 4.88 18.13 24.89
C LYS A 49 6.31 17.68 24.52
N CYS A 50 6.48 16.56 23.83
CA CYS A 50 7.80 16.12 23.39
C CYS A 50 8.37 17.04 22.30
N ASP A 51 9.68 16.91 22.03
CA ASP A 51 10.39 17.78 21.10
C ASP A 51 9.85 17.67 19.67
N VAL A 52 9.48 16.47 19.22
CA VAL A 52 8.90 16.27 17.87
C VAL A 52 7.51 16.89 17.71
N MET A 53 6.84 17.23 18.81
CA MET A 53 5.60 18.01 18.81
C MET A 53 5.84 19.53 18.72
N SER A 54 7.10 19.99 18.82
CA SER A 54 7.42 21.41 18.76
C SER A 54 7.23 22.00 17.36
N LYS A 55 6.60 23.18 17.29
CA LYS A 55 6.51 23.98 16.06
C LYS A 55 7.86 24.51 15.58
N THR A 56 8.83 24.58 16.49
CA THR A 56 10.21 25.01 16.19
C THR A 56 11.18 23.83 16.12
N TRP A 57 10.66 22.59 16.04
CA TRP A 57 11.50 21.41 15.83
C TRP A 57 12.34 21.59 14.56
N LYS A 58 13.61 21.22 14.65
CA LYS A 58 14.56 21.25 13.55
C LYS A 58 15.16 19.85 13.35
N PRO A 59 15.46 19.46 12.11
CA PRO A 59 16.23 18.27 11.81
C PRO A 59 17.57 18.20 12.52
N ALA A 60 18.06 16.99 12.78
CA ALA A 60 19.34 16.73 13.44
C ALA A 60 20.50 17.48 12.79
N TRP A 61 20.66 17.39 11.47
CA TRP A 61 21.76 18.04 10.76
C TRP A 61 21.74 19.57 10.90
N THR A 62 20.54 20.15 11.07
CA THR A 62 20.39 21.60 11.28
C THR A 62 20.81 22.00 12.68
N VAL A 63 20.41 21.24 13.70
CA VAL A 63 20.82 21.48 15.10
C VAL A 63 22.32 21.26 15.30
N GLU A 64 22.87 20.25 14.62
CA GLU A 64 24.27 19.84 14.70
C GLU A 64 25.17 20.63 13.74
N ASN A 65 24.61 21.54 12.93
CA ASN A 65 25.29 22.36 11.92
C ASN A 65 26.22 21.53 11.00
N ARG A 66 25.70 20.43 10.46
CA ARG A 66 26.42 19.53 9.55
C ARG A 66 25.71 19.40 8.21
N THR A 67 26.45 18.93 7.21
CA THR A 67 25.86 18.51 5.93
C THR A 67 25.09 17.22 6.15
N PRO A 68 23.84 17.11 5.68
CA PRO A 68 23.05 15.90 5.87
C PRO A 68 23.56 14.72 5.04
N ASP A 69 23.34 13.51 5.55
CA ASP A 69 23.87 12.27 4.98
C ASP A 69 23.32 12.01 3.58
N PHE A 70 22.08 12.43 3.30
CA PHE A 70 21.45 12.27 1.98
C PHE A 70 22.08 13.12 0.87
N VAL A 71 22.94 14.09 1.20
CA VAL A 71 23.74 14.84 0.22
C VAL A 71 25.04 14.11 -0.10
N GLN A 72 25.60 13.38 0.86
CA GLN A 72 26.88 12.69 0.73
C GLN A 72 26.74 11.26 0.21
N GLU A 73 25.63 10.58 0.55
CA GLU A 73 25.43 9.14 0.33
C GLU A 73 24.04 8.84 -0.28
N VAL A 74 23.78 9.35 -1.50
CA VAL A 74 22.48 9.22 -2.18
C VAL A 74 22.01 7.76 -2.32
N ILE A 75 22.96 6.83 -2.56
CA ILE A 75 22.68 5.41 -2.83
C ILE A 75 22.19 4.65 -1.58
N LYS A 76 22.67 4.99 -0.38
CA LYS A 76 22.29 4.28 0.86
C LYS A 76 20.84 4.51 1.31
N SER A 77 20.18 5.52 0.74
CA SER A 77 18.86 5.98 1.18
C SER A 77 17.71 5.00 0.94
N PHE A 78 17.86 4.07 0.00
CA PHE A 78 16.84 3.11 -0.41
C PHE A 78 17.17 1.65 -0.05
N GLU A 79 18.39 1.36 0.39
CA GLU A 79 18.89 -0.02 0.56
C GLU A 79 18.89 -0.49 2.03
N PHE A 80 18.50 0.37 2.99
CA PHE A 80 18.60 0.02 4.40
C PHE A 80 17.39 -0.78 4.91
N GLY A 81 17.67 -1.96 5.46
CA GLY A 81 16.66 -2.91 5.93
C GLY A 81 16.48 -4.09 4.97
N GLY A 82 15.36 -4.80 5.09
CA GLY A 82 15.05 -5.88 4.17
C GLY A 82 14.51 -5.37 2.83
N SER A 83 14.45 -6.27 1.85
CA SER A 83 14.07 -5.95 0.46
C SER A 83 12.62 -6.29 0.11
N LYS A 84 11.84 -6.82 1.05
CA LYS A 84 10.47 -7.28 0.79
C LYS A 84 9.48 -6.11 0.87
N TYR A 85 8.49 -6.13 -0.01
CA TYR A 85 7.42 -5.14 -0.09
C TYR A 85 6.09 -5.79 0.32
N LEU A 86 5.87 -5.94 1.63
CA LEU A 86 4.70 -6.64 2.16
C LEU A 86 3.47 -5.72 2.34
N TRP A 87 3.64 -4.42 2.08
CA TRP A 87 2.59 -3.40 2.09
C TRP A 87 2.61 -2.63 0.78
N GLY A 88 1.43 -2.25 0.29
CA GLY A 88 1.27 -1.38 -0.86
C GLY A 88 1.99 -0.05 -0.69
N ASN A 89 2.62 0.41 -1.76
CA ASN A 89 3.33 1.69 -1.84
C ASN A 89 2.57 2.75 -2.64
N VAL A 90 1.36 2.43 -3.10
CA VAL A 90 0.39 3.36 -3.67
C VAL A 90 -1.02 3.04 -3.13
N PRO A 91 -1.97 4.00 -3.12
CA PRO A 91 -3.36 3.79 -2.74
C PRO A 91 -4.05 2.67 -3.50
N ALA A 92 -4.85 1.89 -2.77
CA ALA A 92 -5.78 0.92 -3.33
C ALA A 92 -6.68 1.54 -4.41
N ILE A 93 -6.88 0.80 -5.49
CA ILE A 93 -7.81 1.16 -6.57
C ILE A 93 -8.83 0.05 -6.81
N ASP A 94 -10.06 0.45 -7.10
CA ASP A 94 -11.03 -0.43 -7.76
C ASP A 94 -10.61 -0.55 -9.23
N VAL A 95 -10.13 -1.74 -9.65
CA VAL A 95 -9.65 -1.95 -11.02
C VAL A 95 -10.79 -2.18 -12.00
N LEU A 96 -12.00 -2.51 -11.53
CA LEU A 96 -13.16 -2.71 -12.38
C LEU A 96 -13.81 -1.39 -12.73
N ARG A 97 -14.09 -0.56 -11.71
CA ARG A 97 -14.95 0.63 -11.83
C ARG A 97 -16.25 0.28 -12.55
N LEU A 98 -16.87 -0.82 -12.10
CA LEU A 98 -17.94 -1.51 -12.85
C LEU A 98 -19.10 -0.57 -13.15
N ASP A 99 -19.50 0.27 -12.19
CA ASP A 99 -20.58 1.24 -12.34
C ASP A 99 -20.32 2.31 -13.43
N LYS A 100 -19.05 2.65 -13.68
CA LYS A 100 -18.63 3.67 -14.66
C LYS A 100 -18.26 3.09 -16.02
N ASN A 101 -17.88 1.82 -16.09
CA ASN A 101 -17.47 1.15 -17.30
C ASN A 101 -18.64 0.35 -17.89
N GLU A 102 -18.81 -0.90 -17.46
CA GLU A 102 -19.84 -1.80 -17.99
C GLU A 102 -21.26 -1.47 -17.49
N GLY A 103 -21.38 -0.76 -16.37
CA GLY A 103 -22.63 -0.30 -15.77
C GLY A 103 -23.15 -1.20 -14.64
N VAL A 104 -24.04 -0.65 -13.80
CA VAL A 104 -24.62 -1.34 -12.62
C VAL A 104 -25.54 -2.52 -12.98
N SER A 105 -25.96 -2.60 -14.24
CA SER A 105 -26.81 -3.67 -14.80
C SER A 105 -26.01 -4.73 -15.56
N TYR A 106 -24.69 -4.74 -15.44
CA TYR A 106 -23.85 -5.73 -16.11
C TYR A 106 -24.18 -7.15 -15.62
N ASP A 107 -24.43 -8.05 -16.56
CA ASP A 107 -25.07 -9.35 -16.33
C ASP A 107 -24.18 -10.55 -16.71
N LYS A 108 -22.89 -10.32 -16.91
CA LYS A 108 -21.90 -11.38 -17.19
C LYS A 108 -20.89 -11.53 -16.06
N GLU A 109 -20.23 -12.68 -16.04
CA GLU A 109 -19.11 -12.94 -15.15
C GLU A 109 -17.93 -12.02 -15.45
N LEU A 110 -17.12 -11.76 -14.43
CA LEU A 110 -15.94 -10.91 -14.51
C LEU A 110 -14.69 -11.69 -14.11
N ASN A 111 -13.66 -11.61 -14.93
CA ASN A 111 -12.34 -12.16 -14.64
C ASN A 111 -11.34 -11.03 -14.51
N VAL A 112 -10.61 -10.99 -13.39
CA VAL A 112 -9.60 -9.96 -13.09
C VAL A 112 -8.28 -10.65 -12.78
N LEU A 113 -7.19 -10.14 -13.38
CA LEU A 113 -5.83 -10.59 -13.11
C LEU A 113 -5.04 -9.49 -12.41
N PHE A 114 -4.51 -9.80 -11.23
CA PHE A 114 -3.49 -9.02 -10.53
C PHE A 114 -2.14 -9.73 -10.73
N ALA A 115 -1.44 -9.38 -11.81
CA ALA A 115 -0.28 -10.12 -12.31
C ALA A 115 0.99 -9.96 -11.44
N ALA A 116 1.05 -8.86 -10.68
CA ALA A 116 2.07 -8.58 -9.68
C ALA A 116 1.37 -7.91 -8.49
N SER A 117 0.53 -8.68 -7.79
CA SER A 117 -0.49 -8.14 -6.89
C SER A 117 0.08 -7.27 -5.77
N GLY A 118 1.29 -7.57 -5.29
CA GLY A 118 1.70 -7.09 -3.97
C GLY A 118 0.67 -7.61 -2.95
N ASP A 119 0.12 -6.73 -2.13
CA ASP A 119 -0.89 -7.11 -1.13
C ASP A 119 -2.35 -7.11 -1.65
N LEU A 120 -3.30 -7.42 -0.78
CA LEU A 120 -4.73 -7.56 -1.14
C LEU A 120 -5.47 -6.22 -1.31
N ARG A 121 -4.82 -5.06 -1.23
CA ARG A 121 -5.53 -3.77 -1.13
C ARG A 121 -6.40 -3.49 -2.37
N ASN A 122 -5.89 -3.79 -3.58
CA ASN A 122 -6.63 -3.60 -4.83
C ASN A 122 -7.77 -4.62 -4.97
N VAL A 123 -7.53 -5.86 -4.54
CA VAL A 123 -8.54 -6.94 -4.55
C VAL A 123 -9.72 -6.57 -3.66
N ILE A 124 -9.43 -6.15 -2.42
CA ILE A 124 -10.44 -5.73 -1.45
C ILE A 124 -11.19 -4.49 -1.95
N ALA A 125 -10.48 -3.46 -2.42
CA ALA A 125 -11.11 -2.26 -2.97
C ALA A 125 -12.04 -2.57 -4.14
N THR A 126 -11.62 -3.45 -5.05
CA THR A 126 -12.41 -3.87 -6.22
C THR A 126 -13.68 -4.62 -5.80
N ILE A 127 -13.57 -5.63 -4.93
CA ILE A 127 -14.71 -6.45 -4.51
C ILE A 127 -15.70 -5.66 -3.63
N THR A 128 -15.20 -4.79 -2.76
CA THR A 128 -16.05 -3.96 -1.91
C THR A 128 -16.77 -2.84 -2.69
N SER A 129 -16.26 -2.47 -3.87
CA SER A 129 -16.85 -1.46 -4.77
C SER A 129 -17.88 -2.04 -5.75
N LEU A 130 -18.10 -3.36 -5.76
CA LEU A 130 -19.13 -3.96 -6.60
C LEU A 130 -20.52 -3.41 -6.23
N PRO A 131 -21.37 -3.08 -7.22
CA PRO A 131 -22.77 -2.72 -6.97
C PRO A 131 -23.51 -3.85 -6.25
N ASP A 132 -24.42 -3.51 -5.33
CA ASP A 132 -25.25 -4.51 -4.63
C ASP A 132 -26.14 -5.34 -5.58
N SER A 133 -26.42 -4.82 -6.77
CA SER A 133 -27.17 -5.51 -7.82
C SER A 133 -26.35 -6.53 -8.60
N PHE A 134 -25.03 -6.58 -8.43
CA PHE A 134 -24.17 -7.52 -9.16
C PHE A 134 -24.28 -8.92 -8.55
N ASP A 135 -24.96 -9.83 -9.25
CA ASP A 135 -25.26 -11.19 -8.80
C ASP A 135 -24.48 -12.27 -9.58
N LYS A 136 -23.51 -11.86 -10.41
CA LYS A 136 -22.69 -12.76 -11.24
C LYS A 136 -21.38 -13.13 -10.55
N GLY A 137 -20.70 -14.14 -11.10
CA GLY A 137 -19.41 -14.59 -10.60
C GLY A 137 -18.29 -13.59 -10.86
N LEU A 138 -17.40 -13.41 -9.88
CA LEU A 138 -16.12 -12.73 -10.02
C LEU A 138 -14.99 -13.73 -9.79
N SER A 139 -14.13 -13.91 -10.79
CA SER A 139 -12.87 -14.63 -10.65
C SER A 139 -11.70 -13.65 -10.55
N ALA A 140 -10.89 -13.79 -9.51
CA ALA A 140 -9.67 -13.00 -9.29
C ALA A 140 -8.46 -13.92 -9.28
N VAL A 141 -7.58 -13.76 -10.27
CA VAL A 141 -6.27 -14.40 -10.32
C VAL A 141 -5.24 -13.44 -9.74
N LEU A 142 -4.48 -13.88 -8.75
CA LEU A 142 -3.44 -13.11 -8.08
C LEU A 142 -2.10 -13.81 -8.28
N ASN A 143 -1.07 -13.06 -8.62
CA ASN A 143 0.28 -13.56 -8.76
C ASN A 143 1.30 -12.61 -8.15
N ASP A 144 2.32 -13.17 -7.52
CA ASP A 144 3.53 -12.43 -7.18
C ASP A 144 4.74 -13.38 -7.26
N LYS A 145 5.90 -12.86 -7.65
CA LYS A 145 7.15 -13.65 -7.66
C LYS A 145 7.68 -13.86 -6.24
N GLU A 146 7.36 -12.96 -5.31
CA GLU A 146 7.79 -13.06 -3.93
C GLU A 146 6.85 -13.97 -3.15
N PHE A 147 7.37 -15.13 -2.72
CA PHE A 147 6.59 -16.11 -1.97
C PHE A 147 5.96 -15.50 -0.70
N ASP A 148 6.70 -14.65 0.03
CA ASP A 148 6.19 -14.04 1.26
C ASP A 148 4.90 -13.24 1.01
N VAL A 149 4.79 -12.61 -0.16
CA VAL A 149 3.59 -11.88 -0.57
C VAL A 149 2.44 -12.86 -0.83
N VAL A 150 2.66 -13.89 -1.63
CA VAL A 150 1.66 -14.92 -1.97
C VAL A 150 1.16 -15.63 -0.71
N ALA A 151 2.07 -16.06 0.16
CA ALA A 151 1.76 -16.72 1.43
C ALA A 151 0.87 -15.85 2.32
N ARG A 152 1.19 -14.56 2.44
CA ARG A 152 0.40 -13.62 3.25
C ARG A 152 -0.97 -13.35 2.66
N ASN A 153 -1.07 -13.18 1.35
CA ASN A 153 -2.34 -13.03 0.65
C ASN A 153 -3.23 -14.26 0.85
N ALA A 154 -2.67 -15.46 0.72
CA ALA A 154 -3.38 -16.71 0.98
C ALA A 154 -3.87 -16.81 2.43
N ILE A 155 -3.02 -16.51 3.42
CA ILE A 155 -3.41 -16.53 4.84
C ILE A 155 -4.54 -15.53 5.13
N MET A 156 -4.45 -14.30 4.62
CA MET A 156 -5.49 -13.28 4.84
C MET A 156 -6.82 -13.66 4.17
N LEU A 157 -6.80 -14.21 2.95
CA LEU A 157 -8.01 -14.73 2.28
C LEU A 157 -8.62 -15.89 3.06
N LEU A 158 -7.80 -16.87 3.49
CA LEU A 158 -8.28 -18.01 4.27
C LEU A 158 -8.87 -17.57 5.61
N LEU A 159 -8.27 -16.62 6.32
CA LEU A 159 -8.84 -16.06 7.56
C LEU A 159 -10.22 -15.45 7.30
N CYS A 160 -10.36 -14.67 6.22
CA CYS A 160 -11.63 -14.06 5.86
C CYS A 160 -12.71 -15.11 5.51
N LEU A 161 -12.31 -16.17 4.82
CA LEU A 161 -13.21 -17.23 4.35
C LEU A 161 -13.60 -18.23 5.47
N THR A 162 -12.71 -18.47 6.43
CA THR A 162 -12.90 -19.49 7.49
C THR A 162 -13.50 -18.94 8.78
N ILE A 163 -13.25 -17.68 9.13
CA ILE A 163 -13.77 -17.07 10.36
C ILE A 163 -15.21 -16.59 10.11
N ASN A 164 -16.13 -17.01 10.98
CA ASN A 164 -17.55 -16.65 10.84
C ASN A 164 -17.84 -15.21 11.27
N ASP A 165 -17.22 -14.73 12.34
CA ASP A 165 -17.44 -13.38 12.85
C ASP A 165 -16.67 -12.34 12.00
N PRO A 166 -17.35 -11.36 11.40
CA PRO A 166 -16.71 -10.38 10.52
C PRO A 166 -15.77 -9.43 11.29
N GLU A 167 -16.07 -9.10 12.55
CA GLU A 167 -15.24 -8.19 13.34
C GLU A 167 -13.94 -8.87 13.79
N GLU A 168 -14.03 -10.13 14.22
CA GLU A 168 -12.89 -10.98 14.58
C GLU A 168 -11.97 -11.20 13.36
N ALA A 169 -12.54 -11.56 12.21
CA ALA A 169 -11.80 -11.72 10.96
C ALA A 169 -11.08 -10.43 10.56
N ALA A 170 -11.81 -9.30 10.55
CA ALA A 170 -11.25 -8.00 10.22
C ALA A 170 -10.15 -7.59 11.19
N SER A 171 -10.33 -7.80 12.50
CA SER A 171 -9.32 -7.52 13.53
C SER A 171 -8.06 -8.35 13.32
N ALA A 172 -8.18 -9.66 13.16
CA ALA A 172 -7.04 -10.55 12.95
C ALA A 172 -6.27 -10.21 11.67
N ILE A 173 -6.97 -10.06 10.54
CA ILE A 173 -6.36 -9.73 9.25
C ILE A 173 -5.64 -8.37 9.34
N THR A 174 -6.24 -7.36 9.96
CA THR A 174 -5.63 -6.02 10.11
C THR A 174 -4.26 -6.09 10.78
N HIS A 175 -4.14 -6.84 11.88
CA HIS A 175 -2.88 -6.92 12.63
C HIS A 175 -1.88 -7.90 11.99
N ILE A 176 -2.36 -9.00 11.40
CA ILE A 176 -1.51 -9.90 10.60
C ILE A 176 -0.94 -9.18 9.38
N TRP A 177 -1.69 -8.25 8.77
CA TRP A 177 -1.23 -7.46 7.63
C TRP A 177 -0.23 -6.38 8.06
N TYR A 178 -0.54 -5.56 9.05
CA TYR A 178 0.17 -4.30 9.26
C TYR A 178 0.94 -4.18 10.57
N SER A 179 0.79 -5.11 11.52
CA SER A 179 1.44 -5.02 12.84
C SER A 179 2.57 -6.04 12.98
N SER A 180 3.68 -5.63 13.62
CA SER A 180 4.83 -6.51 13.88
C SER A 180 4.59 -7.53 15.00
N SER A 181 3.61 -7.27 15.87
CA SER A 181 3.10 -8.25 16.82
C SER A 181 1.59 -8.28 16.77
N ILE A 182 1.02 -9.40 17.22
CA ILE A 182 -0.40 -9.73 17.20
C ILE A 182 -0.85 -10.22 18.57
N TRP A 183 -2.16 -10.40 18.75
CA TRP A 183 -2.71 -10.94 19.99
C TRP A 183 -2.55 -12.46 20.02
N GLU A 184 -2.54 -13.03 21.24
CA GLU A 184 -2.59 -14.49 21.42
C GLU A 184 -3.82 -15.09 20.72
N SER A 185 -4.97 -14.43 20.79
CA SER A 185 -6.19 -14.86 20.10
C SER A 185 -6.04 -14.86 18.57
N HIS A 186 -5.32 -13.88 18.00
CA HIS A 186 -5.04 -13.87 16.56
C HIS A 186 -4.10 -15.01 16.16
N MET A 187 -3.13 -15.35 17.02
CA MET A 187 -2.27 -16.52 16.81
C MET A 187 -3.07 -17.82 16.89
N ASN A 188 -4.02 -17.93 17.80
CA ASN A 188 -4.91 -19.09 17.91
C ASN A 188 -5.75 -19.27 16.63
N LEU A 189 -6.28 -18.19 16.05
CA LEU A 189 -6.99 -18.27 14.76
C LEU A 189 -6.09 -18.83 13.63
N LEU A 190 -4.80 -18.45 13.60
CA LEU A 190 -3.84 -19.05 12.67
C LEU A 190 -3.63 -20.55 12.95
N GLN A 191 -3.52 -20.96 14.22
CA GLN A 191 -3.33 -22.36 14.61
C GLN A 191 -4.55 -23.24 14.38
N GLU A 192 -5.75 -22.72 14.62
CA GLU A 192 -6.98 -23.50 14.69
C GLU A 192 -7.70 -23.52 13.33
N ASN A 193 -7.71 -22.39 12.61
CA ASN A 193 -8.45 -22.27 11.34
C ASN A 193 -7.58 -22.51 10.11
N ILE A 194 -6.31 -22.07 10.13
CA ILE A 194 -5.47 -22.05 8.92
C ILE A 194 -4.51 -23.22 8.89
N ARG A 195 -3.77 -23.46 9.99
CA ARG A 195 -2.75 -24.50 10.07
C ARG A 195 -3.26 -25.90 9.71
N PRO A 196 -4.46 -26.35 10.12
CA PRO A 196 -4.94 -27.69 9.75
C PRO A 196 -5.16 -27.85 8.25
N LEU A 197 -5.61 -26.79 7.56
CA LEU A 197 -5.80 -26.80 6.11
C LEU A 197 -4.46 -27.01 5.39
N ILE A 198 -3.43 -26.27 5.79
CA ILE A 198 -2.11 -26.35 5.16
C ILE A 198 -1.37 -27.63 5.56
N ALA A 199 -1.49 -28.07 6.82
CA ALA A 199 -0.87 -29.30 7.29
C ALA A 199 -1.43 -30.53 6.59
N LYS A 200 -2.75 -30.55 6.31
CA LYS A 200 -3.39 -31.62 5.55
C LYS A 200 -2.79 -31.72 4.14
N VAL A 201 -2.63 -30.60 3.44
CA VAL A 201 -1.98 -30.56 2.12
C VAL A 201 -0.56 -31.11 2.22
N CYS A 202 0.23 -30.64 3.18
CA CYS A 202 1.61 -31.11 3.36
C CYS A 202 1.70 -32.62 3.57
N ALA A 203 0.80 -33.20 4.37
CA ALA A 203 0.75 -34.64 4.63
C ALA A 203 0.32 -35.44 3.38
N GLU A 204 -0.63 -34.92 2.59
CA GLU A 204 -1.08 -35.56 1.34
C GLU A 204 -0.01 -35.50 0.24
N THR A 205 0.92 -34.55 0.32
CA THR A 205 2.02 -34.37 -0.64
C THR A 205 3.32 -35.09 -0.27
N GLU A 206 3.38 -35.70 0.92
CA GLU A 206 4.61 -36.33 1.41
C GLU A 206 5.02 -37.50 0.48
N GLY A 207 6.09 -37.30 -0.30
CA GLY A 207 6.59 -38.27 -1.28
C GLY A 207 6.06 -38.09 -2.71
N ASN A 208 5.27 -37.06 -3.01
CA ASN A 208 4.87 -36.72 -4.39
C ASN A 208 6.06 -36.11 -5.16
N SER A 209 6.33 -36.59 -6.38
CA SER A 209 7.40 -36.10 -7.25
C SER A 209 6.98 -34.98 -8.21
N GLN A 210 5.72 -34.52 -8.15
CA GLN A 210 5.29 -33.35 -8.92
C GLN A 210 5.86 -32.06 -8.33
N ASP A 211 6.43 -31.20 -9.19
CA ASP A 211 7.10 -29.97 -8.78
C ASP A 211 6.17 -28.90 -8.19
N ALA A 212 4.89 -28.85 -8.64
CA ALA A 212 3.89 -27.88 -8.17
C ALA A 212 2.52 -28.53 -7.99
N LEU A 213 1.88 -28.25 -6.85
CA LEU A 213 0.53 -28.72 -6.51
C LEU A 213 -0.46 -27.55 -6.47
N LEU A 214 -1.58 -27.76 -7.15
CA LEU A 214 -2.74 -26.89 -7.13
C LEU A 214 -3.80 -27.42 -6.14
N VAL A 215 -4.07 -26.69 -5.07
CA VAL A 215 -5.09 -27.07 -4.07
C VAL A 215 -6.27 -26.12 -4.14
N THR A 216 -7.48 -26.65 -4.03
CA THR A 216 -8.73 -25.87 -4.04
C THR A 216 -9.55 -26.09 -2.78
N TRP A 217 -9.91 -25.01 -2.10
CA TRP A 217 -10.87 -24.99 -1.00
C TRP A 217 -12.15 -24.26 -1.43
N LYS A 218 -13.31 -24.76 -0.97
CA LYS A 218 -14.63 -24.17 -1.22
C LYS A 218 -15.26 -23.69 0.08
N PHE A 219 -15.83 -22.50 0.05
CA PHE A 219 -16.42 -21.79 1.19
C PHE A 219 -17.76 -21.17 0.79
N GLY A 220 -18.84 -21.97 0.81
CA GLY A 220 -20.15 -21.52 0.34
C GLY A 220 -20.09 -21.10 -1.14
N PRO A 221 -20.46 -19.84 -1.49
CA PRO A 221 -20.42 -19.37 -2.88
C PRO A 221 -19.02 -19.03 -3.39
N SER A 222 -18.02 -18.99 -2.49
CA SER A 222 -16.65 -18.57 -2.80
C SER A 222 -15.66 -19.73 -2.77
N SER A 223 -14.53 -19.59 -3.46
CA SER A 223 -13.45 -20.58 -3.47
C SER A 223 -12.08 -19.94 -3.47
N LEU A 224 -11.10 -20.65 -2.93
CA LEU A 224 -9.68 -20.30 -3.01
C LEU A 224 -8.91 -21.46 -3.59
N GLN A 225 -8.16 -21.19 -4.64
CA GLN A 225 -7.19 -22.09 -5.24
C GLN A 225 -5.78 -21.52 -5.07
N LEU A 226 -4.83 -22.35 -4.67
CA LEU A 226 -3.44 -21.96 -4.43
C LEU A 226 -2.49 -22.95 -5.11
N ALA A 227 -1.61 -22.43 -5.95
CA ALA A 227 -0.56 -23.17 -6.64
C ALA A 227 0.79 -22.90 -5.98
N LEU A 228 1.42 -23.91 -5.39
CA LEU A 228 2.75 -23.81 -4.78
C LEU A 228 3.58 -25.07 -5.04
N SER A 229 4.90 -24.93 -4.98
CA SER A 229 5.81 -26.07 -4.93
C SER A 229 5.67 -26.85 -3.63
N ASN A 230 6.11 -28.12 -3.60
CA ASN A 230 6.06 -28.92 -2.37
C ASN A 230 6.86 -28.30 -1.21
N ASP A 231 7.98 -27.64 -1.51
CA ASP A 231 8.78 -26.97 -0.48
C ASP A 231 8.13 -25.67 -0.02
N ASP A 232 7.47 -24.96 -0.92
CA ASP A 232 6.70 -23.75 -0.58
C ASP A 232 5.45 -24.07 0.26
N TRP A 233 4.81 -25.23 0.09
CA TRP A 233 3.77 -25.70 1.01
C TRP A 233 4.31 -25.89 2.44
N LYS A 234 5.49 -26.49 2.60
CA LYS A 234 6.15 -26.63 3.92
C LYS A 234 6.55 -25.26 4.47
N ARG A 235 7.03 -24.36 3.62
CA ARG A 235 7.35 -22.97 3.99
C ARG A 235 6.10 -22.24 4.46
N LEU A 236 4.97 -22.37 3.76
CA LEU A 236 3.69 -21.79 4.16
C LEU A 236 3.21 -22.33 5.51
N LEU A 237 3.40 -23.63 5.78
CA LEU A 237 3.09 -24.20 7.09
C LEU A 237 3.95 -23.58 8.21
N ASN A 238 5.20 -23.21 7.91
CA ASN A 238 6.09 -22.53 8.86
C ASN A 238 5.73 -21.05 9.08
N PHE A 239 5.06 -20.38 8.13
CA PHE A 239 4.50 -19.03 8.32
C PHE A 239 3.50 -18.93 9.45
N LEU A 240 2.92 -20.07 9.85
CA LEU A 240 1.94 -20.17 10.91
C LEU A 240 2.59 -20.45 12.26
N LYS A 241 3.92 -20.29 12.41
CA LYS A 241 4.62 -20.50 13.68
C LYS A 241 5.59 -19.36 13.92
N VAL A 242 5.63 -18.89 15.16
CA VAL A 242 6.71 -17.99 15.59
C VAL A 242 8.01 -18.79 15.63
N PRO A 243 9.12 -18.29 15.04
CA PRO A 243 10.42 -18.95 15.15
C PRO A 243 10.79 -19.25 16.60
N ALA A 244 11.35 -20.44 16.82
CA ALA A 244 11.74 -20.86 18.17
C ALA A 244 12.70 -19.86 18.82
N GLY A 245 12.38 -19.42 20.03
CA GLY A 245 13.18 -18.46 20.80
C GLY A 245 12.96 -16.98 20.45
N LEU A 246 12.15 -16.64 19.45
CA LEU A 246 11.84 -15.26 19.13
C LEU A 246 10.77 -14.70 20.07
N THR A 247 11.18 -13.85 21.01
CA THR A 247 10.26 -13.11 21.90
C THR A 247 9.77 -11.82 21.23
N VAL A 248 8.69 -11.23 21.75
CA VAL A 248 8.19 -9.92 21.28
C VAL A 248 9.23 -8.80 21.46
N ASP A 249 9.96 -8.81 22.58
CA ASP A 249 11.02 -7.84 22.84
C ASP A 249 12.15 -7.98 21.81
N ARG A 250 12.59 -9.22 21.55
CA ARG A 250 13.63 -9.48 20.55
C ARG A 250 13.18 -9.12 19.13
N ALA A 251 11.94 -9.43 18.77
CA ALA A 251 11.36 -9.02 17.49
C ALA A 251 11.33 -7.49 17.34
N ASN A 252 11.00 -6.77 18.41
CA ASN A 252 11.02 -5.31 18.40
C ASN A 252 12.43 -4.74 18.32
N GLU A 253 13.43 -5.34 18.97
CA GLU A 253 14.84 -4.96 18.82
C GLU A 253 15.31 -5.08 17.37
N ILE A 254 15.04 -6.22 16.72
CA ILE A 254 15.39 -6.45 15.31
C ILE A 254 14.75 -5.41 14.40
N ARG A 255 13.45 -5.13 14.61
CA ARG A 255 12.71 -4.14 13.82
C ARG A 255 13.21 -2.71 14.05
N THR A 256 13.48 -2.33 15.29
CA THR A 256 13.94 -0.97 15.63
C THR A 256 15.39 -0.73 15.20
N ALA A 257 16.23 -1.77 15.17
CA ALA A 257 17.55 -1.70 14.54
C ALA A 257 17.49 -1.30 13.07
N VAL A 258 16.36 -1.57 12.38
CA VAL A 258 16.11 -1.09 11.01
C VAL A 258 15.38 0.24 10.98
N THR A 259 14.17 0.28 11.54
CA THR A 259 13.23 1.42 11.42
C THR A 259 13.68 2.70 12.15
N LEU A 260 14.55 2.57 13.15
CA LEU A 260 15.12 3.66 13.95
C LEU A 260 16.65 3.76 13.86
N ALA A 261 17.27 3.09 12.87
CA ALA A 261 18.71 3.12 12.64
C ALA A 261 19.28 4.55 12.63
N LYS A 262 20.48 4.74 13.17
CA LYS A 262 21.10 6.08 13.27
C LYS A 262 21.49 6.61 11.90
N GLU A 263 21.95 5.72 11.04
CA GLU A 263 22.32 5.92 9.64
C GLU A 263 21.14 6.46 8.81
N CYS A 264 19.90 6.14 9.22
CA CYS A 264 18.69 6.58 8.54
C CYS A 264 18.07 7.85 9.18
N ARG A 265 18.72 8.47 10.18
CA ARG A 265 18.14 9.59 10.94
C ARG A 265 17.85 10.80 10.06
N ASP A 266 18.78 11.18 9.18
CA ASP A 266 18.59 12.34 8.31
C ASP A 266 17.50 12.13 7.26
N PHE A 267 17.34 10.91 6.77
CA PHE A 267 16.27 10.57 5.85
C PHE A 267 14.90 10.66 6.54
N ARG A 268 14.80 10.18 7.78
CA ARG A 268 13.58 10.34 8.60
C ARG A 268 13.30 11.81 8.91
N ASP A 269 14.32 12.55 9.35
CA ASP A 269 14.18 13.95 9.71
C ASP A 269 13.82 14.82 8.48
N ARG A 270 14.26 14.44 7.28
CA ARG A 270 13.84 15.03 6.01
C ARG A 270 12.35 14.84 5.74
N LYS A 271 11.80 13.66 6.00
CA LYS A 271 10.35 13.42 5.94
C LYS A 271 9.62 14.25 6.99
N TYR A 272 10.12 14.25 8.23
CA TYR A 272 9.52 15.00 9.34
C TYR A 272 9.52 16.52 9.12
N ALA A 273 10.52 17.06 8.43
CA ALA A 273 10.57 18.48 8.08
C ALA A 273 9.37 18.95 7.23
N THR A 274 8.68 18.03 6.55
CA THR A 274 7.53 18.34 5.69
C THR A 274 6.19 17.86 6.25
N MET A 275 6.14 17.47 7.54
CA MET A 275 4.95 16.93 8.19
C MET A 275 4.43 17.82 9.33
N PRO A 276 3.10 17.84 9.59
CA PRO A 276 2.55 18.42 10.81
C PRO A 276 3.11 17.75 12.06
N CYS A 277 3.23 18.53 13.15
CA CYS A 277 3.86 18.08 14.40
C CYS A 277 3.27 16.77 14.94
N ALA A 278 1.93 16.66 14.95
CA ALA A 278 1.23 15.47 15.43
C ALA A 278 1.48 14.24 14.55
N HIS A 279 1.62 14.41 13.24
CA HIS A 279 1.89 13.29 12.33
C HIS A 279 3.30 12.75 12.52
N ARG A 280 4.29 13.60 12.81
CA ARG A 280 5.65 13.15 13.16
C ARG A 280 5.62 12.22 14.37
N LEU A 281 4.92 12.63 15.43
CA LEU A 281 4.81 11.84 16.65
C LEU A 281 4.06 10.53 16.42
N ALA A 282 2.98 10.54 15.64
CA ALA A 282 2.25 9.32 15.28
C ALA A 282 3.15 8.33 14.54
N GLU A 283 3.91 8.80 13.53
CA GLU A 283 4.83 7.95 12.77
C GLU A 283 6.01 7.48 13.61
N GLU A 284 6.57 8.33 14.47
CA GLU A 284 7.63 7.91 15.40
C GLU A 284 7.15 6.80 16.33
N ARG A 285 5.90 6.89 16.81
CA ARG A 285 5.33 5.83 17.64
C ARG A 285 5.20 4.52 16.89
N PHE A 286 4.69 4.55 15.65
CA PHE A 286 4.63 3.36 14.80
C PHE A 286 6.03 2.78 14.52
N ARG A 287 7.04 3.63 14.31
CA ARG A 287 8.44 3.17 14.17
C ARG A 287 9.01 2.57 15.46
N GLN A 288 8.51 2.97 16.63
CA GLN A 288 8.97 2.45 17.93
C GLN A 288 8.33 1.12 18.32
N ASP A 289 7.06 0.91 18.03
CA ASP A 289 6.33 -0.31 18.43
C ASP A 289 5.90 -1.22 17.26
N GLY A 290 5.81 -0.70 16.03
CA GLY A 290 5.44 -1.45 14.83
C GLY A 290 3.96 -1.84 14.78
N LEU A 291 3.08 -1.11 15.49
CA LEU A 291 1.67 -1.48 15.66
C LEU A 291 0.73 -0.52 14.94
N MET A 292 -0.10 -1.04 14.03
CA MET A 292 -1.15 -0.26 13.38
C MET A 292 -2.40 -0.18 14.28
N VAL A 293 -2.30 0.66 15.31
CA VAL A 293 -3.32 0.89 16.35
C VAL A 293 -3.56 2.38 16.57
N PRO A 294 -4.65 2.80 17.23
CA PRO A 294 -4.87 4.20 17.52
C PRO A 294 -3.79 4.69 18.49
N PHE A 295 -3.44 5.97 18.43
CA PHE A 295 -2.34 6.51 19.23
C PHE A 295 -2.53 6.28 20.73
N ALA A 296 -3.78 6.33 21.22
CA ALA A 296 -4.12 6.02 22.61
C ALA A 296 -4.36 4.53 22.91
N GLY A 297 -4.42 3.67 21.89
CA GLY A 297 -4.77 2.27 22.04
C GLY A 297 -3.81 1.50 22.94
N SER A 298 -4.32 0.52 23.68
CA SER A 298 -3.47 -0.34 24.52
C SER A 298 -2.52 -1.18 23.67
N ARG A 299 -1.24 -1.19 24.04
CA ARG A 299 -0.21 -2.08 23.45
C ARG A 299 -0.09 -3.42 24.18
N LYS A 300 -0.70 -3.55 25.36
CA LYS A 300 -0.59 -4.75 26.22
C LYS A 300 -0.99 -6.06 25.54
N PRO A 301 -2.04 -6.11 24.68
CA PRO A 301 -2.45 -7.38 24.08
C PRO A 301 -1.51 -7.92 22.99
N TYR A 302 -0.57 -7.11 22.49
CA TYR A 302 0.29 -7.46 21.35
C TYR A 302 1.57 -8.17 21.82
N THR A 303 1.41 -9.41 22.31
CA THR A 303 2.47 -10.18 22.97
C THR A 303 3.16 -11.21 22.09
N VAL A 304 2.64 -11.47 20.88
CA VAL A 304 3.15 -12.51 19.98
C VAL A 304 3.78 -11.86 18.76
N PRO A 305 5.06 -12.12 18.41
CA PRO A 305 5.63 -11.68 17.15
C PRO A 305 4.76 -12.16 15.98
N ASN A 306 4.50 -11.30 15.01
CA ASN A 306 3.71 -11.68 13.83
C ASN A 306 4.52 -12.70 13.02
N PRO A 307 4.12 -13.98 12.98
CA PRO A 307 4.94 -15.01 12.33
C PRO A 307 5.03 -14.77 10.83
N THR A 308 4.04 -14.11 10.22
CA THR A 308 4.03 -13.80 8.78
C THR A 308 4.98 -12.67 8.37
N MET A 309 5.59 -11.97 9.34
CA MET A 309 6.67 -11.00 9.12
C MET A 309 8.03 -11.51 9.60
N PHE A 310 8.06 -12.32 10.65
CA PHE A 310 9.29 -12.82 11.25
C PHE A 310 9.54 -14.28 10.87
N GLN A 311 9.93 -14.52 9.61
CA GLN A 311 10.35 -15.84 9.15
C GLN A 311 11.85 -16.09 9.37
N ASN A 312 12.66 -15.04 9.35
CA ASN A 312 14.05 -15.06 9.79
C ASN A 312 14.12 -14.44 11.20
N PRO A 313 14.49 -15.18 12.26
CA PRO A 313 14.50 -14.66 13.63
C PRO A 313 15.58 -13.60 13.90
N ASN A 314 16.38 -13.23 12.89
CA ASN A 314 17.47 -12.26 13.03
C ASN A 314 17.29 -11.03 12.12
N GLU A 315 16.21 -10.94 11.35
CA GLU A 315 16.08 -9.93 10.30
C GLU A 315 14.66 -9.36 10.24
N TRP A 316 14.57 -8.05 9.97
CA TRP A 316 13.32 -7.40 9.61
C TRP A 316 13.18 -7.39 8.08
N PRO A 317 12.09 -7.95 7.52
CA PRO A 317 12.01 -8.24 6.08
C PRO A 317 11.84 -7.01 5.18
N MET A 318 11.45 -5.87 5.74
CA MET A 318 11.05 -4.68 4.98
C MET A 318 12.05 -3.54 5.11
N PRO A 319 12.07 -2.60 4.15
CA PRO A 319 12.93 -1.43 4.24
C PRO A 319 12.50 -0.52 5.39
N TYR A 320 13.42 0.31 5.90
CA TYR A 320 13.11 1.23 7.03
C TYR A 320 11.99 2.24 6.72
N VAL A 321 11.70 2.51 5.44
CA VAL A 321 10.65 3.44 5.00
C VAL A 321 9.26 2.82 4.90
N ALA A 322 9.14 1.50 5.05
CA ALA A 322 7.86 0.81 4.93
C ALA A 322 6.85 1.37 5.94
N ASP A 323 5.65 1.71 5.45
CA ASP A 323 4.57 2.27 6.28
C ASP A 323 3.20 1.87 5.67
N PRO A 324 2.27 1.34 6.48
CA PRO A 324 0.94 0.96 6.01
C PRO A 324 0.14 2.14 5.43
N LEU A 325 0.44 3.38 5.81
CA LEU A 325 -0.21 4.58 5.29
C LEU A 325 0.01 4.79 3.79
N HIS A 326 1.01 4.13 3.19
CA HIS A 326 1.33 4.27 1.76
C HIS A 326 0.40 3.46 0.85
N GLY A 327 -0.33 2.48 1.40
CA GLY A 327 -1.26 1.64 0.65
C GLY A 327 -2.64 2.28 0.45
N TRP A 328 -2.85 3.49 0.98
CA TRP A 328 -4.18 4.08 1.13
C TRP A 328 -4.19 5.60 0.90
N ASP A 329 -5.30 6.12 0.36
CA ASP A 329 -5.49 7.57 0.21
C ASP A 329 -5.89 8.17 1.56
N MET A 330 -4.87 8.60 2.31
CA MET A 330 -5.09 9.19 3.64
C MET A 330 -5.84 10.52 3.60
N HIS A 331 -5.89 11.23 2.48
CA HIS A 331 -6.69 12.44 2.36
C HIS A 331 -8.17 12.09 2.30
N GLU A 332 -8.54 11.17 1.42
CA GLU A 332 -9.93 10.70 1.29
C GLU A 332 -10.42 10.04 2.58
N ILE A 333 -9.61 9.16 3.17
CA ILE A 333 -9.98 8.43 4.38
C ILE A 333 -10.12 9.38 5.57
N SER A 334 -9.20 10.35 5.72
CA SER A 334 -9.29 11.32 6.82
C SER A 334 -10.51 12.24 6.66
N ALA A 335 -10.89 12.59 5.42
CA ALA A 335 -12.08 13.40 5.16
C ALA A 335 -13.39 12.65 5.50
N LYS A 336 -13.42 11.32 5.32
CA LYS A 336 -14.56 10.46 5.67
C LYS A 336 -14.58 10.04 7.14
N SER A 337 -13.50 10.27 7.89
CA SER A 337 -13.38 9.85 9.28
C SER A 337 -14.25 10.71 10.20
N SER A 338 -15.01 10.05 11.06
CA SER A 338 -15.74 10.70 12.16
C SER A 338 -14.95 10.74 13.48
N SER A 339 -13.69 10.32 13.47
CA SER A 339 -12.83 10.31 14.66
C SER A 339 -12.50 11.74 15.12
N PRO A 340 -12.76 12.09 16.38
CA PRO A 340 -12.29 13.35 16.96
C PRO A 340 -10.77 13.44 17.03
N ALA A 341 -10.05 12.32 17.06
CA ALA A 341 -8.59 12.28 16.99
C ALA A 341 -8.12 12.47 15.53
N THR A 342 -8.36 13.66 14.97
CA THR A 342 -8.16 13.94 13.54
C THR A 342 -6.72 13.84 13.06
N SER A 343 -5.75 13.79 13.97
CA SER A 343 -4.32 13.63 13.63
C SER A 343 -3.80 12.21 13.86
N ASP A 344 -4.63 11.30 14.38
CA ASP A 344 -4.28 9.90 14.60
C ASP A 344 -4.40 9.09 13.30
N ARG A 345 -3.43 9.26 12.39
CA ARG A 345 -3.46 8.64 11.05
C ARG A 345 -3.53 7.10 11.11
N TYR A 346 -2.85 6.46 12.06
CA TYR A 346 -2.86 5.00 12.21
C TYR A 346 -4.18 4.50 12.79
N GLY A 347 -4.77 5.21 13.76
CA GLY A 347 -6.13 4.89 14.24
C GLY A 347 -7.21 5.08 13.18
N ILE A 348 -7.11 6.16 12.38
CA ILE A 348 -7.99 6.41 11.23
C ILE A 348 -7.85 5.29 10.20
N LEU A 349 -6.61 4.91 9.86
CA LEU A 349 -6.36 3.83 8.90
C LEU A 349 -6.89 2.49 9.42
N GLN A 350 -6.63 2.14 10.68
CA GLN A 350 -7.12 0.90 11.26
C GLN A 350 -8.65 0.80 11.18
N ALA A 351 -9.36 1.87 11.57
CA ALA A 351 -10.81 1.90 11.50
C ALA A 351 -11.33 1.73 10.05
N HIS A 352 -10.66 2.36 9.08
CA HIS A 352 -10.99 2.22 7.66
C HIS A 352 -10.77 0.79 7.16
N VAL A 353 -9.59 0.22 7.39
CA VAL A 353 -9.23 -1.14 6.96
C VAL A 353 -10.16 -2.17 7.59
N GLN A 354 -10.46 -2.07 8.89
CA GLN A 354 -11.39 -2.99 9.54
C GLN A 354 -12.80 -2.88 8.96
N THR A 355 -13.29 -1.67 8.69
CA THR A 355 -14.60 -1.48 8.05
C THR A 355 -14.63 -2.10 6.65
N LEU A 356 -13.58 -1.90 5.85
CA LEU A 356 -13.46 -2.51 4.53
C LEU A 356 -13.38 -4.04 4.60
N LEU A 357 -12.64 -4.60 5.56
CA LEU A 357 -12.53 -6.05 5.73
C LEU A 357 -13.85 -6.69 6.17
N GLN A 358 -14.64 -6.01 7.00
CA GLN A 358 -15.99 -6.48 7.36
C GLN A 358 -16.92 -6.48 6.13
N LEU A 359 -16.86 -5.44 5.30
CA LEU A 359 -17.62 -5.38 4.05
C LEU A 359 -17.15 -6.46 3.07
N PHE A 360 -15.83 -6.64 2.93
CA PHE A 360 -15.23 -7.68 2.11
C PHE A 360 -15.68 -9.07 2.55
N HIS A 361 -15.62 -9.37 3.86
CA HIS A 361 -16.12 -10.60 4.44
C HIS A 361 -17.59 -10.85 4.10
N SER A 362 -18.45 -9.83 4.24
CA SER A 362 -19.86 -9.91 3.85
C SER A 362 -20.04 -10.21 2.35
N ARG A 363 -19.26 -9.56 1.48
CA ARG A 363 -19.27 -9.80 0.03
C ARG A 363 -18.90 -11.24 -0.31
N LEU A 364 -17.85 -11.80 0.31
CA LEU A 364 -17.42 -13.19 0.02
C LEU A 364 -18.47 -14.25 0.42
N ARG A 365 -19.44 -13.90 1.26
CA ARG A 365 -20.53 -14.80 1.68
C ARG A 365 -21.79 -14.65 0.85
N THR A 366 -21.93 -13.53 0.14
CA THR A 366 -23.14 -13.18 -0.62
C THR A 366 -22.93 -13.22 -2.13
N HIS A 367 -21.69 -13.06 -2.59
CA HIS A 367 -21.32 -13.07 -4.00
C HIS A 367 -20.46 -14.31 -4.29
N SER A 368 -20.50 -14.80 -5.53
CA SER A 368 -19.63 -15.89 -5.93
C SER A 368 -18.26 -15.34 -6.32
N CYS A 369 -17.29 -15.45 -5.42
CA CYS A 369 -15.91 -15.01 -5.63
C CYS A 369 -14.97 -16.21 -5.70
N SER A 370 -14.27 -16.38 -6.82
CA SER A 370 -13.21 -17.37 -6.96
C SER A 370 -11.85 -16.69 -6.93
N PHE A 371 -10.93 -17.19 -6.11
CA PHE A 371 -9.55 -16.72 -6.04
C PHE A 371 -8.62 -17.81 -6.55
N GLN A 372 -7.66 -17.45 -7.38
CA GLN A 372 -6.56 -18.34 -7.78
C GLN A 372 -5.23 -17.62 -7.55
N LEU A 373 -4.37 -18.20 -6.72
CA LEU A 373 -3.08 -17.61 -6.36
C LEU A 373 -1.93 -18.42 -6.97
N PHE A 374 -1.01 -17.72 -7.61
CA PHE A 374 0.24 -18.26 -8.14
C PHE A 374 1.45 -17.59 -7.47
N ASN A 375 2.54 -18.34 -7.35
CA ASN A 375 3.87 -17.80 -7.06
C ASN A 375 4.79 -18.00 -8.26
N LEU A 376 4.65 -17.13 -9.27
CA LEU A 376 5.37 -17.23 -10.54
C LEU A 376 5.97 -15.86 -10.93
N ASN A 377 6.98 -15.90 -11.79
CA ASN A 377 7.32 -14.69 -12.55
C ASN A 377 6.12 -14.33 -13.43
N ALA A 378 5.76 -13.04 -13.51
CA ALA A 378 4.65 -12.60 -14.34
C ALA A 378 4.80 -12.99 -15.82
N THR A 379 6.04 -13.19 -16.30
CA THR A 379 6.33 -13.69 -17.65
C THR A 379 5.87 -15.13 -17.92
N GLU A 380 5.70 -15.93 -16.87
CA GLU A 380 5.30 -17.34 -16.95
C GLU A 380 3.78 -17.52 -16.90
N LEU A 381 3.04 -16.52 -16.41
CA LEU A 381 1.58 -16.56 -16.25
C LEU A 381 0.81 -17.05 -17.50
N PRO A 382 1.13 -16.61 -18.74
CA PRO A 382 0.40 -17.06 -19.92
C PRO A 382 0.43 -18.57 -20.13
N ASP A 383 1.50 -19.26 -19.69
CA ASP A 383 1.61 -20.71 -19.83
C ASP A 383 0.64 -21.48 -18.94
N TYR A 384 0.23 -20.87 -17.81
CA TYR A 384 -0.71 -21.44 -16.85
C TYR A 384 -2.15 -20.97 -17.08
N LEU A 385 -2.33 -19.87 -17.83
CA LEU A 385 -3.61 -19.18 -18.05
C LEU A 385 -4.10 -19.26 -19.50
N LYS A 386 -3.65 -20.27 -20.28
CA LYS A 386 -3.86 -20.36 -21.74
C LYS A 386 -5.31 -20.23 -22.22
N GLU A 387 -6.27 -20.65 -21.42
CA GLU A 387 -7.71 -20.58 -21.75
C GLU A 387 -8.43 -19.41 -21.05
N ALA A 388 -7.73 -18.66 -20.20
CA ALA A 388 -8.31 -17.55 -19.47
C ALA A 388 -8.32 -16.26 -20.30
N SER A 389 -9.36 -15.46 -20.11
CA SER A 389 -9.43 -14.10 -20.61
C SER A 389 -9.94 -13.16 -19.52
N PHE A 390 -9.36 -11.97 -19.44
CA PHE A 390 -9.60 -11.04 -18.33
C PHE A 390 -10.22 -9.73 -18.80
N SER A 391 -11.24 -9.28 -18.06
CA SER A 391 -11.82 -7.94 -18.19
C SER A 391 -10.83 -6.87 -17.74
N ARG A 392 -9.98 -7.18 -16.76
CA ARG A 392 -8.96 -6.27 -16.23
C ARG A 392 -7.68 -7.03 -15.93
N ILE A 393 -6.55 -6.45 -16.32
CA ILE A 393 -5.21 -6.92 -15.94
C ILE A 393 -4.50 -5.76 -15.27
N GLU A 394 -4.06 -5.93 -14.02
CA GLU A 394 -3.29 -4.94 -13.27
C GLU A 394 -1.91 -5.50 -12.94
N MET A 395 -0.87 -4.70 -13.19
CA MET A 395 0.53 -5.16 -13.16
C MET A 395 1.42 -4.39 -12.19
N ALA A 396 0.87 -3.62 -11.24
CA ALA A 396 1.64 -2.75 -10.37
C ALA A 396 2.74 -1.98 -11.16
N ASN A 397 3.94 -1.84 -10.59
CA ASN A 397 5.07 -1.12 -11.19
C ASN A 397 6.05 -2.00 -11.97
N ILE A 398 5.75 -3.28 -12.26
CA ILE A 398 6.69 -4.15 -12.98
C ILE A 398 6.92 -3.72 -14.44
N SER A 399 6.15 -2.75 -14.95
CA SER A 399 6.33 -2.14 -16.26
C SER A 399 7.39 -1.04 -16.32
N ASP A 400 7.90 -0.54 -15.20
CA ASP A 400 9.10 0.32 -15.20
C ASP A 400 10.30 -0.46 -15.78
N VAL A 401 11.22 0.25 -16.44
CA VAL A 401 12.37 -0.36 -17.15
C VAL A 401 13.34 -1.10 -16.21
N GLY A 402 13.38 -0.70 -14.94
CA GLY A 402 14.15 -1.40 -13.91
C GLY A 402 13.61 -2.79 -13.54
N TYR A 403 12.44 -3.17 -14.07
CA TYR A 403 11.81 -4.49 -13.87
C TYR A 403 11.63 -5.22 -15.20
N LEU A 404 10.40 -5.43 -15.69
CA LEU A 404 10.14 -6.06 -16.98
C LEU A 404 10.15 -5.06 -18.14
N GLY A 405 9.80 -3.80 -17.88
CA GLY A 405 9.58 -2.82 -18.94
C GLY A 405 8.22 -2.99 -19.65
N CYS A 406 7.78 -1.93 -20.35
CA CYS A 406 6.49 -1.91 -21.04
C CYS A 406 6.40 -2.95 -22.17
N ALA A 407 7.47 -3.12 -22.95
CA ALA A 407 7.48 -4.04 -24.09
C ALA A 407 7.23 -5.50 -23.69
N MET A 408 7.99 -6.00 -22.72
CA MET A 408 7.81 -7.36 -22.22
C MET A 408 6.46 -7.51 -21.52
N SER A 409 6.05 -6.52 -20.72
CA SER A 409 4.75 -6.53 -20.05
C SER A 409 3.58 -6.69 -21.03
N LEU A 410 3.57 -5.91 -22.12
CA LEU A 410 2.55 -6.01 -23.17
C LEU A 410 2.64 -7.34 -23.92
N PHE A 411 3.84 -7.76 -24.33
CA PHE A 411 4.02 -9.02 -25.05
C PHE A 411 3.48 -10.22 -24.26
N THR A 412 3.76 -10.26 -22.96
CA THR A 412 3.36 -11.35 -22.07
C THR A 412 1.85 -11.33 -21.80
N LEU A 413 1.27 -10.20 -21.39
CA LEU A 413 -0.09 -10.21 -20.81
C LEU A 413 -1.18 -9.67 -21.73
N SER A 414 -0.86 -8.99 -22.82
CA SER A 414 -1.88 -8.58 -23.80
C SER A 414 -2.69 -9.74 -24.38
N PRO A 415 -2.15 -10.96 -24.61
CA PRO A 415 -2.94 -12.08 -25.12
C PRO A 415 -4.03 -12.55 -24.16
N LEU A 416 -3.87 -12.29 -22.85
CA LEU A 416 -4.84 -12.66 -21.82
C LEU A 416 -5.96 -11.62 -21.67
N LEU A 417 -5.85 -10.45 -22.29
CA LEU A 417 -6.86 -9.40 -22.21
C LEU A 417 -8.04 -9.73 -23.12
N GLN A 418 -9.26 -9.59 -22.62
CA GLN A 418 -10.46 -9.77 -23.44
C GLN A 418 -10.46 -8.88 -24.68
N ARG A 419 -10.97 -9.43 -25.78
CA ARG A 419 -11.09 -8.70 -27.05
C ARG A 419 -12.26 -7.70 -26.95
N PRO A 420 -12.27 -6.64 -27.78
CA PRO A 420 -13.35 -5.66 -27.77
C PRO A 420 -14.74 -6.24 -28.07
N SER A 421 -14.81 -7.38 -28.77
CA SER A 421 -16.05 -8.11 -29.03
C SER A 421 -16.66 -8.73 -27.77
N ASP A 422 -15.84 -9.08 -26.79
CA ASP A 422 -16.26 -9.74 -25.56
C ASP A 422 -16.57 -8.71 -24.47
N ASN A 423 -15.66 -7.75 -24.31
CA ASN A 423 -15.79 -6.62 -23.41
C ASN A 423 -15.08 -5.37 -23.97
N PRO A 424 -15.82 -4.33 -24.42
CA PRO A 424 -15.21 -3.10 -24.95
C PRO A 424 -14.51 -2.25 -23.89
N HIS A 425 -14.71 -2.54 -22.60
CA HIS A 425 -14.06 -1.87 -21.47
C HIS A 425 -12.83 -2.63 -20.98
N ALA A 426 -12.49 -3.78 -21.58
CA ALA A 426 -11.33 -4.55 -21.21
C ALA A 426 -10.06 -3.69 -21.22
N THR A 427 -9.35 -3.65 -20.08
CA THR A 427 -8.22 -2.74 -19.88
C THR A 427 -7.06 -3.43 -19.17
N LEU A 428 -5.86 -3.27 -19.72
CA LEU A 428 -4.59 -3.60 -19.07
C LEU A 428 -4.00 -2.33 -18.46
N LEU A 429 -3.76 -2.34 -17.15
CA LEU A 429 -3.32 -1.22 -16.34
C LEU A 429 -1.87 -1.41 -15.90
N MET A 430 -1.02 -0.45 -16.24
CA MET A 430 0.38 -0.38 -15.84
C MET A 430 0.60 0.84 -14.95
N LEU A 431 1.39 0.71 -13.88
CA LEU A 431 1.90 1.84 -13.11
C LEU A 431 3.39 2.03 -13.45
N PHE A 432 3.80 3.29 -13.61
CA PHE A 432 5.19 3.69 -13.74
C PHE A 432 5.51 4.63 -12.60
N MET A 433 6.37 4.20 -11.68
CA MET A 433 6.80 5.02 -10.55
C MET A 433 8.10 5.77 -10.85
N ASN A 434 8.91 5.29 -11.79
CA ASN A 434 10.26 5.81 -12.04
C ASN A 434 10.39 6.48 -13.42
N ALA A 435 9.65 5.99 -14.42
CA ALA A 435 9.80 6.38 -15.82
C ALA A 435 9.86 7.90 -16.10
N ALA A 436 8.97 8.69 -15.48
CA ALA A 436 8.96 10.14 -15.69
C ALA A 436 10.21 10.81 -15.11
N ARG A 437 10.67 10.35 -13.94
CA ARG A 437 11.84 10.91 -13.26
C ARG A 437 13.14 10.52 -13.93
N GLU A 438 13.21 9.33 -14.53
CA GLU A 438 14.36 8.88 -15.34
C GLU A 438 14.62 9.77 -16.57
N LYS A 439 13.60 10.49 -17.05
CA LYS A 439 13.69 11.40 -18.20
C LYS A 439 13.82 12.87 -17.84
N LEU A 440 13.81 13.19 -16.55
CA LEU A 440 14.04 14.54 -16.05
C LEU A 440 15.53 14.90 -16.19
N THR A 441 15.84 15.96 -16.93
CA THR A 441 17.23 16.41 -17.11
C THR A 441 17.58 17.54 -16.16
N THR A 442 18.88 17.78 -15.93
CA THR A 442 19.35 18.92 -15.14
C THR A 442 18.89 20.26 -15.72
N GLN A 443 18.76 20.36 -17.04
CA GLN A 443 18.26 21.58 -17.70
C GLN A 443 16.77 21.79 -17.40
N ASP A 444 15.96 20.73 -17.41
CA ASP A 444 14.55 20.78 -17.01
C ASP A 444 14.42 21.24 -15.55
N GLU A 445 15.19 20.61 -14.64
CA GLU A 445 15.19 20.97 -13.22
C GLU A 445 15.55 22.43 -12.99
N LEU A 446 16.58 22.96 -13.67
CA LEU A 446 16.99 24.35 -13.54
C LEU A 446 15.92 25.31 -14.06
N ALA A 447 15.33 25.02 -15.23
CA ALA A 447 14.28 25.84 -15.83
C ALA A 447 13.01 25.86 -14.95
N GLU A 448 12.57 24.68 -14.50
CA GLU A 448 11.38 24.53 -13.66
C GLU A 448 11.56 25.14 -12.29
N ASN A 449 12.73 24.96 -11.64
CA ASN A 449 13.00 25.62 -10.37
C ASN A 449 12.94 27.15 -10.50
N THR A 450 13.54 27.71 -11.56
CA THR A 450 13.49 29.16 -11.82
C THR A 450 12.05 29.65 -11.97
N ARG A 451 11.19 28.86 -12.62
CA ARG A 451 9.76 29.15 -12.81
C ARG A 451 8.95 29.00 -11.52
N LEU A 452 9.21 27.95 -10.73
CA LEU A 452 8.39 27.54 -9.59
C LEU A 452 8.67 28.33 -8.31
N VAL A 453 9.91 28.79 -8.09
CA VAL A 453 10.27 29.63 -6.92
C VAL A 453 9.29 30.79 -6.71
N PRO A 454 9.05 31.70 -7.68
CA PRO A 454 8.15 32.81 -7.47
C PRO A 454 6.69 32.36 -7.32
N VAL A 455 6.26 31.33 -8.06
CA VAL A 455 4.86 30.85 -8.06
C VAL A 455 4.48 30.29 -6.70
N LEU A 456 5.30 29.38 -6.15
CA LEU A 456 5.03 28.74 -4.87
C LEU A 456 5.14 29.74 -3.71
N ALA A 457 6.07 30.70 -3.80
CA ALA A 457 6.20 31.77 -2.83
C ALA A 457 4.98 32.72 -2.82
N LEU A 458 4.52 33.16 -3.99
CA LEU A 458 3.35 34.04 -4.12
C LEU A 458 2.06 33.37 -3.66
N ALA A 459 1.92 32.06 -3.90
CA ALA A 459 0.80 31.27 -3.39
C ALA A 459 0.88 31.00 -1.87
N GLY A 460 1.96 31.42 -1.21
CA GLY A 460 2.19 31.23 0.22
C GLY A 460 2.44 29.79 0.63
N PHE A 461 2.65 28.87 -0.32
CA PHE A 461 2.87 27.45 -0.04
C PHE A 461 4.17 27.22 0.72
N VAL A 462 5.22 27.92 0.28
CA VAL A 462 6.58 27.81 0.82
C VAL A 462 7.18 29.20 0.98
N ARG A 463 8.07 29.37 1.95
CA ARG A 463 8.89 30.58 2.04
C ARG A 463 10.08 30.42 1.09
N PRO A 464 10.37 31.41 0.23
CA PRO A 464 11.52 31.32 -0.65
C PRO A 464 12.81 31.27 0.20
N PRO A 465 13.80 30.43 -0.17
CA PRO A 465 15.10 30.41 0.49
C PRO A 465 15.70 31.83 0.46
N ARG A 466 16.13 32.35 1.61
CA ARG A 466 16.76 33.68 1.69
C ARG A 466 18.27 33.56 1.44
N PRO A 467 18.92 34.55 0.81
CA PRO A 467 20.39 34.61 0.78
C PRO A 467 20.95 34.51 2.21
N GLY A 468 21.82 33.54 2.48
CA GLY A 468 22.35 33.24 3.82
C GLY A 468 21.50 32.30 4.69
N SER A 469 20.43 31.71 4.16
CA SER A 469 19.65 30.67 4.86
C SER A 469 20.46 29.39 5.07
N GLU A 470 20.15 28.66 6.15
CA GLU A 470 20.69 27.33 6.46
C GLU A 470 20.60 26.42 5.22
N PRO A 471 21.74 25.97 4.63
CA PRO A 471 21.72 25.00 3.55
C PRO A 471 20.97 23.76 4.02
N TYR A 472 19.98 23.32 3.23
CA TYR A 472 19.14 22.15 3.55
C TYR A 472 18.23 22.30 4.80
N GLY A 473 17.90 23.52 5.22
CA GLY A 473 16.93 23.76 6.29
C GLY A 473 15.49 23.31 5.95
N PRO A 474 14.57 23.28 6.93
CA PRO A 474 13.18 22.81 6.73
C PRO A 474 12.42 23.51 5.60
N ASP A 475 12.54 24.84 5.49
CA ASP A 475 11.90 25.62 4.42
C ASP A 475 12.42 25.20 3.03
N PHE A 476 13.72 24.88 2.93
CA PHE A 476 14.31 24.39 1.68
C PHE A 476 13.84 22.96 1.36
N MET A 477 13.77 22.07 2.35
CA MET A 477 13.24 20.71 2.16
C MET A 477 11.78 20.73 1.71
N LEU A 478 10.96 21.60 2.30
CA LEU A 478 9.59 21.81 1.90
C LEU A 478 9.50 22.38 0.48
N PHE A 479 10.37 23.34 0.12
CA PHE A 479 10.45 23.88 -1.24
C PHE A 479 10.76 22.79 -2.27
N ILE A 480 11.81 21.98 -2.05
CA ILE A 480 12.18 20.89 -2.97
C ILE A 480 11.04 19.88 -3.13
N ARG A 481 10.40 19.50 -2.01
CA ARG A 481 9.24 18.60 -2.04
C ARG A 481 8.07 19.22 -2.80
N ALA A 482 7.79 20.50 -2.57
CA ALA A 482 6.74 21.23 -3.27
C ALA A 482 7.01 21.31 -4.77
N ALA A 483 8.20 21.74 -5.17
CA ALA A 483 8.61 21.82 -6.57
C ALA A 483 8.44 20.47 -7.27
N GLY A 484 8.75 19.37 -6.57
CA GLY A 484 8.46 17.99 -6.96
C GLY A 484 7.08 17.80 -7.60
N PHE A 485 6.01 18.28 -6.96
CA PHE A 485 4.65 18.06 -7.44
C PHE A 485 4.24 18.93 -8.64
N TYR A 486 4.94 20.03 -8.91
CA TYR A 486 4.56 21.02 -9.93
C TYR A 486 5.50 21.04 -11.14
N MET A 487 6.44 20.10 -11.22
CA MET A 487 7.26 19.87 -12.41
C MET A 487 6.42 19.32 -13.56
N ASP A 488 6.85 19.61 -14.80
CA ASP A 488 6.24 19.09 -16.01
C ASP A 488 6.66 17.63 -16.28
N PHE A 489 6.08 16.71 -15.53
CA PHE A 489 6.29 15.28 -15.72
C PHE A 489 5.56 14.70 -16.94
N GLU A 490 4.57 15.40 -17.51
CA GLU A 490 3.95 14.95 -18.76
C GLU A 490 4.98 15.00 -19.89
N THR A 491 5.71 16.11 -20.04
CA THR A 491 6.78 16.21 -21.06
C THR A 491 7.92 15.21 -20.82
N CYS A 492 8.22 14.89 -19.55
CA CYS A 492 9.23 13.88 -19.22
C CYS A 492 8.73 12.46 -19.59
N PHE A 493 7.47 12.15 -19.31
CA PHE A 493 6.88 10.87 -19.67
C PHE A 493 6.68 10.72 -21.18
N ASP A 494 6.35 11.79 -21.90
CA ASP A 494 6.28 11.79 -23.37
C ASP A 494 7.65 11.45 -24.01
N ARG A 495 8.75 11.91 -23.41
CA ARG A 495 10.10 11.46 -23.81
C ARG A 495 10.28 9.97 -23.55
N TYR A 496 9.84 9.47 -22.39
CA TYR A 496 9.89 8.05 -22.07
C TYR A 496 9.11 7.19 -23.08
N ILE A 497 7.87 7.58 -23.41
CA ILE A 497 7.01 6.92 -24.41
C ILE A 497 7.74 6.79 -25.76
N LYS A 498 8.39 7.88 -26.21
CA LYS A 498 9.14 7.89 -27.47
C LYS A 498 10.37 6.98 -27.42
N ASP A 499 11.16 7.09 -26.36
CA ASP A 499 12.39 6.31 -26.18
C ASP A 499 12.12 4.81 -26.02
N GLN A 500 10.98 4.44 -25.44
CA GLN A 500 10.55 3.06 -25.29
C GLN A 500 9.63 2.58 -26.43
N HIS A 501 9.43 3.40 -27.46
CA HIS A 501 8.67 3.08 -28.67
C HIS A 501 7.28 2.49 -28.41
N PHE A 502 6.51 3.07 -27.48
CA PHE A 502 5.18 2.55 -27.08
C PHE A 502 4.24 2.33 -28.27
N ASP A 503 4.25 3.21 -29.27
CA ASP A 503 3.42 3.07 -30.47
C ASP A 503 3.74 1.80 -31.26
N LEU A 504 5.04 1.51 -31.45
CA LEU A 504 5.49 0.31 -32.15
C LEU A 504 5.15 -0.95 -31.35
N VAL A 505 5.47 -0.94 -30.05
CA VAL A 505 5.19 -2.05 -29.14
C VAL A 505 3.69 -2.36 -29.09
N GLY A 506 2.86 -1.32 -28.94
CA GLY A 506 1.40 -1.44 -28.97
C GLY A 506 0.93 -2.05 -30.28
N SER A 507 1.41 -1.53 -31.41
CA SER A 507 1.06 -2.06 -32.73
C SER A 507 1.45 -3.53 -32.92
N VAL A 508 2.60 -3.96 -32.42
CA VAL A 508 3.04 -5.36 -32.49
C VAL A 508 2.13 -6.26 -31.65
N CYS A 509 1.78 -5.81 -30.44
CA CYS A 509 0.94 -6.56 -29.51
C CYS A 509 -0.57 -6.47 -29.80
N GLY A 510 -1.00 -5.68 -30.79
CA GLY A 510 -2.42 -5.44 -31.06
C GLY A 510 -3.13 -4.64 -29.96
N MET A 511 -2.39 -3.71 -29.35
CA MET A 511 -2.81 -2.89 -28.22
C MET A 511 -2.71 -1.40 -28.55
N GLU A 512 -3.63 -0.60 -28.01
CA GLU A 512 -3.61 0.86 -28.13
C GLU A 512 -3.63 1.48 -26.73
N MET A 513 -2.73 2.44 -26.48
CA MET A 513 -2.72 3.23 -25.25
C MET A 513 -3.95 4.14 -25.23
N LYS A 514 -4.75 4.08 -24.17
CA LYS A 514 -5.95 4.90 -24.03
C LYS A 514 -5.57 6.36 -23.80
N LYS A 515 -6.13 7.24 -24.64
CA LYS A 515 -6.00 8.70 -24.48
C LYS A 515 -6.70 9.20 -23.22
N THR A 516 -7.88 8.66 -22.94
CA THR A 516 -8.69 8.94 -21.76
C THR A 516 -8.77 7.68 -20.91
N HIS A 517 -8.36 7.81 -19.65
CA HIS A 517 -8.42 6.73 -18.69
C HIS A 517 -9.84 6.53 -18.16
N THR A 518 -10.18 5.29 -17.81
CA THR A 518 -11.52 4.94 -17.28
C THR A 518 -11.48 4.20 -15.95
N ILE A 519 -10.30 3.83 -15.44
CA ILE A 519 -10.12 3.17 -14.14
C ILE A 519 -9.54 4.15 -13.13
N VAL A 520 -8.37 4.70 -13.45
CA VAL A 520 -7.60 5.60 -12.58
C VAL A 520 -7.03 6.73 -13.40
N GLU A 521 -6.95 7.94 -12.84
CA GLU A 521 -6.37 9.08 -13.55
C GLU A 521 -4.93 8.82 -13.96
N LYS A 522 -4.47 9.50 -15.03
CA LYS A 522 -3.08 9.41 -15.51
C LYS A 522 -2.08 9.70 -14.39
N TRP A 523 -2.34 10.78 -13.66
CA TRP A 523 -1.48 11.30 -12.60
C TRP A 523 -2.32 11.55 -11.34
N PRO A 524 -2.70 10.48 -10.61
CA PRO A 524 -3.66 10.61 -9.53
C PRO A 524 -3.15 11.50 -8.39
N TRP A 525 -1.82 11.59 -8.21
CA TRP A 525 -1.19 12.38 -7.14
C TRP A 525 -0.47 13.64 -7.63
N SER A 526 -0.71 14.07 -8.87
CA SER A 526 -0.34 15.42 -9.29
C SER A 526 -1.40 16.44 -8.85
N PRO A 527 -1.00 17.66 -8.46
CA PRO A 527 -1.93 18.73 -8.12
C PRO A 527 -2.94 19.01 -9.24
N LYS A 528 -4.21 19.12 -8.89
CA LYS A 528 -5.30 19.49 -9.82
C LYS A 528 -5.50 21.00 -9.86
N LEU A 529 -5.21 21.68 -8.75
CA LEU A 529 -5.35 23.12 -8.62
C LEU A 529 -4.02 23.83 -8.82
N ARG A 530 -4.08 24.96 -9.52
CA ARG A 530 -2.93 25.86 -9.65
C ARG A 530 -2.70 26.59 -8.33
N PRO A 531 -1.43 26.91 -8.00
CA PRO A 531 -1.11 27.74 -6.86
C PRO A 531 -1.89 29.06 -6.88
N GLY A 532 -2.63 29.35 -5.81
CA GLY A 532 -3.47 30.55 -5.65
C GLY A 532 -4.95 30.36 -5.97
N GLN A 533 -5.37 29.20 -6.51
CA GLN A 533 -6.79 28.89 -6.68
C GLN A 533 -7.46 28.55 -5.33
N PRO A 534 -8.77 28.80 -5.17
CA PRO A 534 -9.51 28.36 -3.99
C PRO A 534 -9.32 26.86 -3.74
N GLY A 535 -8.91 26.48 -2.53
CA GLY A 535 -8.64 25.08 -2.15
C GLY A 535 -7.23 24.58 -2.49
N SER A 536 -6.44 25.28 -3.31
CA SER A 536 -5.11 24.82 -3.73
C SER A 536 -4.16 24.61 -2.54
N ARG A 537 -4.35 25.38 -1.46
CA ARG A 537 -3.57 25.23 -0.23
C ARG A 537 -3.86 23.91 0.49
N GLN A 538 -5.12 23.50 0.56
CA GLN A 538 -5.53 22.26 1.21
C GLN A 538 -5.03 21.06 0.42
N GLU A 539 -5.14 21.09 -0.91
CA GLU A 539 -4.56 20.07 -1.79
C GLU A 539 -3.05 19.97 -1.63
N PHE A 540 -2.35 21.12 -1.64
CA PHE A 540 -0.90 21.16 -1.43
C PHE A 540 -0.49 20.55 -0.08
N ASP A 541 -1.14 20.98 1.01
CA ASP A 541 -0.83 20.49 2.35
C ASP A 541 -1.10 18.97 2.43
N SER A 542 -2.11 18.45 1.72
CA SER A 542 -2.40 17.03 1.61
C SER A 542 -1.29 16.24 0.87
N LEU A 543 -0.91 16.70 -0.34
CA LEU A 543 0.10 16.04 -1.17
C LEU A 543 1.48 16.00 -0.50
N VAL A 544 1.91 17.12 0.09
CA VAL A 544 3.19 17.19 0.81
C VAL A 544 3.24 16.22 2.00
N GLN A 545 2.11 15.86 2.59
CA GLN A 545 2.04 14.90 3.70
C GLN A 545 1.89 13.43 3.27
N SER A 546 1.65 13.20 1.99
CA SER A 546 1.55 11.86 1.40
C SER A 546 2.92 11.22 1.25
N ALA A 547 2.97 9.94 0.90
CA ALA A 547 4.23 9.26 0.58
C ALA A 547 4.64 9.39 -0.89
N TYR A 548 3.74 9.92 -1.72
CA TYR A 548 3.87 9.98 -3.16
C TYR A 548 4.67 11.21 -3.57
N ALA A 549 5.24 11.15 -4.76
CA ALA A 549 6.07 12.20 -5.31
C ALA A 549 5.41 12.95 -6.46
N GLY A 550 4.20 12.54 -6.86
CA GLY A 550 3.37 13.20 -7.88
C GLY A 550 3.79 12.90 -9.31
N HIS A 551 4.69 11.94 -9.51
CA HIS A 551 5.18 11.49 -10.82
C HIS A 551 4.92 10.00 -11.07
N GLU A 552 4.09 9.38 -10.24
CA GLU A 552 3.57 8.06 -10.49
C GLU A 552 2.50 8.14 -11.60
N ARG A 553 2.78 7.48 -12.72
CA ARG A 553 1.98 7.52 -13.94
C ARG A 553 1.30 6.19 -14.18
N TYR A 554 -0.02 6.16 -14.15
CA TYR A 554 -0.74 5.00 -14.69
C TYR A 554 -0.80 5.06 -16.19
N VAL A 555 -0.79 3.94 -16.91
CA VAL A 555 -1.09 3.85 -18.34
C VAL A 555 -2.12 2.76 -18.54
N GLU A 556 -3.21 3.08 -19.23
CA GLU A 556 -4.22 2.09 -19.59
C GLU A 556 -4.08 1.70 -21.08
N TRP A 557 -4.10 0.40 -21.36
CA TRP A 557 -4.10 -0.15 -22.71
C TRP A 557 -5.39 -0.91 -22.98
N LYS A 558 -5.87 -0.84 -24.22
CA LYS A 558 -7.01 -1.63 -24.73
C LYS A 558 -6.58 -2.46 -25.93
N SER A 559 -7.22 -3.61 -26.13
CA SER A 559 -7.02 -4.41 -27.34
C SER A 559 -7.67 -3.74 -28.55
N VAL A 560 -7.01 -3.85 -29.72
CA VAL A 560 -7.57 -3.44 -31.02
C VAL A 560 -7.76 -4.61 -31.99
N GLY A 561 -7.59 -5.84 -31.50
CA GLY A 561 -7.97 -7.07 -32.21
C GLY A 561 -7.09 -7.52 -33.39
N ARG A 562 -6.10 -6.73 -33.82
CA ARG A 562 -5.08 -7.14 -34.81
C ARG A 562 -3.71 -7.14 -34.18
N SER A 563 -3.24 -8.28 -33.69
CA SER A 563 -1.87 -8.47 -33.27
C SER A 563 -1.01 -8.95 -34.45
N MET A 564 0.18 -8.36 -34.64
CA MET A 564 1.13 -8.90 -35.63
C MET A 564 1.72 -10.24 -35.17
N ILE A 565 1.72 -10.51 -33.86
CA ILE A 565 2.21 -11.77 -33.28
C ILE A 565 1.34 -12.95 -33.73
N GLU A 566 0.01 -12.79 -33.74
CA GLU A 566 -0.93 -13.81 -34.23
C GLU A 566 -0.75 -14.10 -35.73
N SER A 567 -0.24 -13.14 -36.51
CA SER A 567 0.03 -13.34 -37.94
C SER A 567 1.36 -14.06 -38.24
N MET A 568 2.30 -14.07 -37.29
CA MET A 568 3.60 -14.72 -37.43
C MET A 568 3.58 -16.20 -37.01
N SER A 569 2.66 -16.61 -36.14
CA SER A 569 2.50 -18.00 -35.68
C SER A 569 1.77 -18.91 -36.68
N VAL A 570 1.14 -18.35 -37.73
CA VAL A 570 0.44 -19.12 -38.79
C VAL A 570 1.38 -19.44 -39.97
N GLY A 571 2.65 -19.04 -39.90
CA GLY A 571 3.65 -19.19 -40.98
C GLY A 571 4.79 -20.18 -40.71
N GLY A 572 4.66 -21.08 -39.73
CA GLY A 572 5.68 -22.08 -39.35
C GLY A 572 5.31 -23.49 -39.79
#